data_AF-A0A2T5GUG7-F1
#
_entry.id   AF-A0A2T5GUG7-F1
#
_cell.length_a   1.000
_cell.length_b   1.000
_cell.length_c   1.000
_cell.angle_alpha   90.00
_cell.angle_beta   90.00
_cell.angle_gamma   90.00
#
_symmetry.space_group_name_H-M   'P 1'
#
loop_
_entity.id
_entity.type
_entity.pdbx_description
1 polymer ?
#
loop_
_entity_poly.entity_id
_entity_poly.type
_entity_poly.pdbx_seq_one_letter_code
_entity_poly.pdbx_strand_id
1 'polypeptide(L)'
;MPNRRTTDARKTNLRTRPCGIIRVAALWPLCRYRHKGHWTGHPSRLDRDQKGAPRSASYAREELVAEMCSAFTCAELGIVPTVRHADYIGAWLEVLREDSRAIFRAASQASKAADYLLAFRTEGVDVAGQEMAA
;
A
#
# COMPACT_ATOMS: atom_id res chain seq x y z
N MET A 1 11.17 -21.05 -29.52
CA MET A 1 10.45 -22.20 -28.94
C MET A 1 9.60 -21.72 -27.76
N PRO A 2 8.26 -21.83 -27.77
CA PRO A 2 7.44 -21.41 -26.63
C PRO A 2 7.15 -22.60 -25.70
N ASN A 3 7.49 -22.47 -24.41
CA ASN A 3 7.13 -23.41 -23.37
C ASN A 3 5.72 -23.10 -22.84
N ARG A 4 4.83 -24.10 -22.95
CA ARG A 4 3.51 -24.16 -22.33
C ARG A 4 3.61 -24.67 -20.89
N ARG A 5 3.39 -23.78 -19.91
CA ARG A 5 2.88 -24.13 -18.58
C ARG A 5 1.78 -23.14 -18.20
N THR A 6 0.54 -23.52 -18.51
CA THR A 6 -0.51 -23.86 -17.53
C THR A 6 -0.89 -22.73 -16.58
N THR A 7 -1.94 -22.00 -16.94
CA THR A 7 -2.98 -21.57 -15.99
C THR A 7 -4.33 -21.77 -16.65
N ASP A 8 -5.02 -22.84 -16.24
CA ASP A 8 -6.39 -23.13 -16.63
C ASP A 8 -7.32 -22.05 -16.04
N ALA A 9 -7.92 -21.24 -16.91
CA ALA A 9 -8.80 -20.13 -16.54
C ALA A 9 -10.18 -20.59 -16.01
N ARG A 10 -10.41 -21.89 -15.81
CA ARG A 10 -11.73 -22.44 -15.44
C ARG A 10 -12.07 -22.44 -13.94
N LYS A 11 -11.20 -21.96 -13.04
CA LYS A 11 -11.45 -22.02 -11.58
C LYS A 11 -11.91 -20.73 -10.90
N THR A 12 -12.06 -19.61 -11.59
CA THR A 12 -12.51 -18.35 -10.96
C THR A 12 -13.88 -17.94 -11.45
N ASN A 13 -14.92 -18.17 -10.63
CA ASN A 13 -16.30 -17.68 -10.80
C ASN A 13 -16.42 -16.16 -10.59
N LEU A 14 -15.42 -15.39 -11.01
CA LEU A 14 -15.47 -13.93 -10.97
C LEU A 14 -16.15 -13.46 -12.24
N ARG A 15 -17.47 -13.24 -12.16
CA ARG A 15 -18.26 -12.57 -13.20
C ARG A 15 -17.59 -11.24 -13.58
N THR A 16 -16.91 -11.22 -14.72
CA THR A 16 -16.30 -10.02 -15.27
C THR A 16 -17.37 -9.15 -15.92
N ARG A 17 -17.62 -7.96 -15.37
CA ARG A 17 -18.31 -6.90 -16.11
C ARG A 17 -17.29 -6.11 -16.94
N PRO A 18 -17.64 -5.71 -18.18
CA PRO A 18 -16.73 -5.02 -19.07
C PRO A 18 -16.74 -3.53 -18.72
N CYS A 19 -15.78 -3.09 -17.92
CA CYS A 19 -15.31 -1.72 -18.00
C CYS A 19 -13.77 -1.77 -18.01
N GLY A 20 -13.18 -1.15 -19.03
CA GLY A 20 -11.76 -1.22 -19.34
C GLY A 20 -10.89 -0.56 -18.29
N ILE A 21 -10.67 -1.25 -17.17
CA ILE A 21 -9.69 -0.88 -16.15
C ILE A 21 -8.46 -1.77 -16.30
N ILE A 22 -7.33 -1.10 -16.42
CA ILE A 22 -6.02 -1.62 -16.83
C ILE A 22 -5.57 -2.74 -15.89
N ARG A 23 -5.25 -3.90 -16.48
CA ARG A 23 -4.76 -5.14 -15.83
C ARG A 23 -3.32 -5.04 -15.32
N VAL A 24 -2.97 -4.02 -14.55
CA VAL A 24 -1.73 -4.03 -13.74
C VAL A 24 -2.14 -4.16 -12.28
N ALA A 25 -2.47 -5.39 -11.90
CA ALA A 25 -3.10 -5.73 -10.63
C ALA A 25 -2.28 -5.34 -9.39
N ALA A 26 -1.00 -4.97 -9.55
CA ALA A 26 -0.11 -4.59 -8.47
C ALA A 26 0.11 -3.07 -8.31
N LEU A 27 -0.06 -2.29 -9.38
CA LEU A 27 -0.14 -0.82 -9.27
C LEU A 27 -1.43 -0.43 -8.52
N TRP A 28 -2.47 -1.24 -8.66
CA TRP A 28 -3.77 -1.01 -8.03
C TRP A 28 -3.73 -1.04 -6.48
N PRO A 29 -3.13 -2.04 -5.80
CA PRO A 29 -2.95 -2.05 -4.36
C PRO A 29 -2.20 -0.84 -3.82
N LEU A 30 -1.01 -0.53 -4.36
CA LEU A 30 -0.21 0.61 -3.87
C LEU A 30 -0.98 1.93 -4.03
N CYS A 31 -1.51 2.22 -5.22
CA CYS A 31 -2.30 3.44 -5.44
C CYS A 31 -3.55 3.49 -4.54
N ARG A 32 -4.23 2.35 -4.34
CA ARG A 32 -5.41 2.28 -3.46
C ARG A 32 -5.03 2.60 -2.01
N TYR A 33 -3.99 1.96 -1.47
CA TYR A 33 -3.61 2.16 -0.08
C TYR A 33 -2.93 3.50 0.16
N ARG A 34 -2.24 4.08 -0.84
CA ARG A 34 -1.76 5.47 -0.79
C ARG A 34 -2.90 6.47 -0.62
N HIS A 35 -3.96 6.37 -1.43
CA HIS A 35 -5.13 7.25 -1.28
C HIS A 35 -5.86 7.04 0.06
N LYS A 36 -5.91 5.79 0.54
CA LYS A 36 -6.39 5.51 1.90
C LYS A 36 -5.46 6.09 2.97
N GLY A 37 -4.15 6.13 2.73
CA GLY A 37 -3.15 6.79 3.55
C GLY A 37 -3.50 8.25 3.77
N HIS A 38 -3.74 9.02 2.70
CA HIS A 38 -4.21 10.41 2.83
C HIS A 38 -5.55 10.52 3.57
N TRP A 39 -6.50 9.63 3.26
CA TRP A 39 -7.80 9.61 3.92
C TRP A 39 -7.69 9.48 5.45
N THR A 40 -6.71 8.72 5.97
CA THR A 40 -6.48 8.61 7.42
C THR A 40 -6.05 9.91 8.11
N GLY A 41 -5.47 10.86 7.38
CA GLY A 41 -5.00 12.11 7.98
C GLY A 41 -6.07 13.19 8.10
N HIS A 42 -7.35 12.91 7.78
CA HIS A 42 -8.45 13.83 8.02
C HIS A 42 -8.54 14.23 9.51
N PRO A 43 -8.97 15.46 9.88
CA PRO A 43 -9.03 15.92 11.27
C PRO A 43 -9.85 15.03 12.22
N SER A 44 -10.89 14.35 11.71
CA SER A 44 -11.69 13.41 12.49
C SER A 44 -11.02 12.03 12.71
N ARG A 45 -9.73 11.89 12.37
CA ARG A 45 -8.99 10.61 12.36
C ARG A 45 -7.63 10.80 13.01
N LEU A 46 -6.56 10.91 12.22
CA LEU A 46 -5.19 11.10 12.70
C LEU A 46 -4.71 12.57 12.66
N ASP A 47 -5.56 13.48 12.17
CA ASP A 47 -5.33 14.92 12.17
C ASP A 47 -3.92 15.34 11.71
N ARG A 48 -3.52 14.85 10.54
CA ARG A 48 -2.21 15.21 9.95
C ARG A 48 -2.35 16.47 9.12
N ASP A 49 -1.29 17.28 9.09
CA ASP A 49 -1.24 18.47 8.25
C ASP A 49 -1.08 18.09 6.77
N GLN A 50 -2.17 18.20 6.02
CA GLN A 50 -2.22 17.97 4.56
C GLN A 50 -2.44 19.27 3.77
N LYS A 51 -2.23 20.45 4.38
CA LYS A 51 -2.54 21.74 3.75
C LYS A 51 -1.42 22.23 2.82
N GLY A 52 -0.36 21.45 2.64
CA GLY A 52 0.79 21.81 1.81
C GLY A 52 0.41 22.04 0.35
N ALA A 53 0.90 23.13 -0.23
CA ALA A 53 0.74 23.40 -1.65
C ALA A 53 1.51 22.37 -2.50
N PRO A 54 1.08 22.06 -3.74
CA PRO A 54 1.80 21.15 -4.61
C PRO A 54 3.27 21.56 -4.76
N ARG A 55 4.20 20.59 -4.74
CA ARG A 55 5.67 20.79 -4.77
C ARG A 55 6.27 21.50 -3.56
N SER A 56 5.50 21.75 -2.50
CA SER A 56 6.07 22.22 -1.22
C SER A 56 6.68 21.06 -0.42
N ALA A 57 7.57 21.39 0.52
CA ALA A 57 8.15 20.39 1.42
C ALA A 57 7.10 19.75 2.33
N SER A 58 6.07 20.48 2.77
CA SER A 58 4.97 19.91 3.56
C SER A 58 4.13 18.93 2.75
N TYR A 59 3.84 19.27 1.49
CA TYR A 59 3.18 18.36 0.56
C TYR A 59 4.02 17.09 0.32
N ALA A 60 5.31 17.23 0.03
CA ALA A 60 6.22 16.08 -0.17
C ALA A 60 6.31 15.17 1.08
N ARG A 61 6.23 15.74 2.29
CA ARG A 61 6.20 14.95 3.53
C ARG A 61 4.94 14.11 3.66
N GLU A 62 3.76 14.67 3.40
CA GLU A 62 2.50 13.89 3.45
C GLU A 62 2.45 12.83 2.35
N GLU A 63 2.99 13.13 1.17
CA GLU A 63 3.14 12.15 0.09
C GLU A 63 4.02 10.97 0.52
N LEU A 64 5.15 11.23 1.18
CA LEU A 64 6.01 10.18 1.73
C LEU A 64 5.28 9.32 2.77
N VAL A 65 4.49 9.94 3.66
CA VAL A 65 3.68 9.23 4.67
C VAL A 65 2.66 8.31 4.00
N ALA A 66 1.96 8.80 2.97
CA ALA A 66 0.96 8.03 2.25
C ALA A 66 1.55 6.85 1.47
N GLU A 67 2.69 7.05 0.80
CA GLU A 67 3.41 5.98 0.09
C GLU A 67 3.92 4.89 1.06
N MET A 68 4.54 5.28 2.19
CA MET A 68 4.98 4.33 3.21
C MET A 68 3.81 3.57 3.85
N CYS A 69 2.70 4.25 4.13
CA CYS A 69 1.47 3.62 4.63
C CYS A 69 0.97 2.55 3.65
N SER A 70 1.03 2.82 2.35
CA SER A 70 0.66 1.85 1.32
C SER A 70 1.57 0.61 1.34
N ALA A 71 2.87 0.81 1.51
CA ALA A 71 3.85 -0.29 1.58
C ALA A 71 3.65 -1.14 2.83
N PHE A 72 3.49 -0.52 4.01
CA PHE A 72 3.23 -1.21 5.28
C PHE A 72 1.92 -1.99 5.21
N THR A 73 0.85 -1.38 4.70
CA THR A 73 -0.44 -2.06 4.57
C THR A 73 -0.34 -3.25 3.60
N CYS A 74 0.36 -3.12 2.46
CA CYS A 74 0.57 -4.25 1.56
C CYS A 74 1.35 -5.39 2.22
N ALA A 75 2.40 -5.06 3.00
CA ALA A 75 3.20 -6.05 3.73
C ALA A 75 2.34 -6.83 4.74
N GLU A 76 1.55 -6.15 5.56
CA GLU A 76 0.65 -6.78 6.55
C GLU A 76 -0.46 -7.61 5.92
N LEU A 77 -0.88 -7.28 4.70
CA LEU A 77 -1.88 -8.03 3.95
C LEU A 77 -1.29 -9.17 3.11
N GLY A 78 0.03 -9.38 3.13
CA GLY A 78 0.71 -10.38 2.29
C GLY A 78 0.62 -10.08 0.79
N ILE A 79 0.37 -8.82 0.42
CA ILE A 79 0.27 -8.38 -0.97
C ILE A 79 1.66 -8.00 -1.43
N VAL A 80 2.19 -8.72 -2.43
CA VAL A 80 3.46 -8.36 -3.10
C VAL A 80 3.16 -7.48 -4.31
N PRO A 81 3.38 -6.15 -4.24
CA PRO A 81 3.18 -5.30 -5.40
C PRO A 81 4.34 -5.45 -6.39
N THR A 82 4.03 -5.54 -7.68
CA THR A 82 4.98 -5.27 -8.76
C THR A 82 5.39 -3.80 -8.71
N VAL A 83 6.53 -3.54 -8.09
CA VAL A 83 7.20 -2.25 -8.16
C VAL A 83 7.79 -2.09 -9.57
N ARG A 84 7.52 -0.97 -10.26
CA ARG A 84 8.07 -0.76 -11.62
C ARG A 84 9.36 0.05 -11.69
N HIS A 85 9.81 0.72 -10.63
CA HIS A 85 10.97 1.61 -10.73
C HIS A 85 11.84 1.59 -9.45
N ALA A 86 12.87 0.76 -9.36
CA ALA A 86 13.82 0.82 -8.23
C ALA A 86 14.65 2.14 -8.21
N ASP A 87 14.55 2.95 -9.26
CA ASP A 87 15.31 4.19 -9.47
C ASP A 87 15.05 5.26 -8.39
N TYR A 88 13.88 5.23 -7.74
CA TYR A 88 13.60 6.16 -6.64
C TYR A 88 14.37 5.83 -5.35
N ILE A 89 14.88 4.61 -5.17
CA ILE A 89 15.66 4.24 -3.97
C ILE A 89 16.97 5.03 -3.93
N GLY A 90 17.63 5.20 -5.08
CA GLY A 90 18.85 6.01 -5.19
C GLY A 90 18.60 7.49 -4.88
N ALA A 91 17.51 8.07 -5.40
CA ALA A 91 17.11 9.43 -5.08
C ALA A 91 16.73 9.61 -3.60
N TRP A 92 16.16 8.58 -2.97
CA TRP A 92 15.81 8.61 -1.55
C TRP A 92 17.06 8.53 -0.67
N LEU A 93 18.05 7.72 -1.03
CA LEU A 93 19.31 7.62 -0.26
C LEU A 93 20.07 8.95 -0.17
N GLU A 94 20.06 9.77 -1.23
CA GLU A 94 20.67 11.11 -1.19
C GLU A 94 19.87 12.08 -0.31
N VAL A 95 18.53 12.06 -0.39
CA VAL A 95 17.66 12.87 0.49
C VAL A 95 17.79 12.44 1.97
N LEU A 96 18.02 11.16 2.23
CA LEU A 96 18.20 10.61 3.58
C LEU A 96 19.52 11.02 4.24
N ARG A 97 20.52 11.41 3.44
CA ARG A 97 21.78 11.97 3.95
C ARG A 97 21.61 13.39 4.48
N GLU A 98 20.67 14.16 3.92
CA GLU A 98 20.44 15.56 4.31
C GLU A 98 19.50 15.71 5.51
N ASP A 99 18.47 14.86 5.65
CA ASP A 99 17.60 14.85 6.84
C ASP A 99 17.16 13.41 7.21
N SER A 100 18.05 12.73 7.92
CA SER A 100 17.82 11.37 8.42
C SER A 100 16.68 11.27 9.44
N ARG A 101 16.23 12.38 10.05
CA ARG A 101 15.12 12.34 11.02
C ARG A 101 13.77 12.47 10.36
N ALA A 102 13.69 13.11 9.19
CA ALA A 102 12.46 13.24 8.43
C ALA A 102 11.85 11.89 8.06
N ILE A 103 12.68 10.91 7.65
CA ILE A 103 12.18 9.57 7.31
C ILE A 103 11.58 8.85 8.51
N PHE A 104 12.19 8.92 9.70
CA PHE A 104 11.66 8.24 10.88
C PHE A 104 10.35 8.87 11.35
N ARG A 105 10.22 10.20 11.23
CA ARG A 105 8.95 10.90 11.51
C ARG A 105 7.87 10.48 10.51
N ALA A 106 8.19 10.43 9.22
CA ALA A 106 7.26 9.99 8.19
C ALA A 106 6.85 8.52 8.39
N ALA A 107 7.81 7.64 8.65
CA ALA A 107 7.57 6.23 8.95
C ALA A 107 6.68 6.06 10.18
N SER A 108 6.93 6.80 11.27
CA SER A 108 6.10 6.74 12.48
C SER A 108 4.64 7.14 12.20
N GLN A 109 4.42 8.19 11.40
CA GLN A 109 3.07 8.60 11.00
C GLN A 109 2.42 7.58 10.04
N ALA A 110 3.21 7.00 9.14
CA ALA A 110 2.77 5.98 8.21
C ALA A 110 2.36 4.69 8.92
N SER A 111 3.09 4.26 9.96
CA SER A 111 2.72 3.12 10.80
C SER A 111 1.37 3.35 11.46
N LYS A 112 1.16 4.52 12.11
CA LYS A 112 -0.15 4.87 12.70
C LYS A 112 -1.27 4.88 11.67
N ALA A 113 -1.00 5.34 10.46
CA ALA A 113 -1.97 5.32 9.35
C ALA A 113 -2.30 3.89 8.91
N ALA A 114 -1.29 3.03 8.77
CA ALA A 114 -1.48 1.63 8.42
C ALA A 114 -2.27 0.89 9.52
N ASP A 115 -1.89 1.05 10.79
CA ASP A 115 -2.60 0.49 11.94
C ASP A 115 -4.06 0.93 11.96
N TYR A 116 -4.33 2.22 11.73
CA TYR A 116 -5.68 2.75 11.65
C TYR A 116 -6.49 2.09 10.52
N LEU A 117 -5.89 1.86 9.35
CA LEU A 117 -6.55 1.16 8.24
C LEU A 117 -6.80 -0.33 8.56
N LEU A 118 -5.82 -0.98 9.18
CA LEU A 118 -5.89 -2.39 9.55
C LEU A 118 -6.87 -2.64 10.68
N ALA A 119 -7.13 -1.67 11.57
CA ALA A 119 -8.14 -1.76 12.62
C ALA A 119 -9.59 -1.91 12.09
N PHE A 120 -9.85 -1.53 10.82
CA PHE A 120 -11.15 -1.78 10.18
C PHE A 120 -11.28 -3.21 9.64
N ARG A 121 -10.23 -4.04 9.73
CA ARG A 121 -10.35 -5.47 9.51
C ARG A 121 -11.24 -6.02 10.62
N THR A 122 -12.41 -6.51 10.27
CA THR A 122 -13.15 -7.41 11.15
C THR A 122 -12.24 -8.59 11.45
N GLU A 123 -11.88 -8.82 12.72
CA GLU A 123 -11.30 -10.10 13.13
C GLU A 123 -12.33 -11.19 12.79
N GLY A 124 -12.10 -11.86 11.67
CA GLY A 124 -13.05 -12.77 11.07
C GLY A 124 -12.34 -14.04 10.66
N VAL A 125 -12.32 -14.99 11.60
CA VAL A 125 -12.11 -16.44 11.44
C VAL A 125 -10.70 -16.85 11.03
N ASP A 126 -10.00 -17.46 11.97
CA ASP A 126 -8.88 -18.37 11.72
C ASP A 126 -9.32 -19.48 10.76
N VAL A 127 -9.05 -19.31 9.46
CA VAL A 127 -9.14 -20.39 8.47
C VAL A 127 -7.81 -21.13 8.45
N ALA A 128 -7.41 -21.70 9.58
CA ALA A 128 -6.23 -22.56 9.68
C ALA A 128 -6.29 -23.42 10.95
N GLY A 129 -6.93 -24.59 10.89
CA GLY A 129 -6.87 -25.53 12.02
C GLY A 129 -7.87 -26.69 12.07
N GLN A 130 -8.73 -26.90 11.07
CA GLN A 130 -9.54 -28.12 10.98
C GLN A 130 -9.17 -28.94 9.75
N GLU A 131 -7.99 -29.56 9.82
CA GLU A 131 -7.72 -30.79 9.08
C GLU A 131 -6.91 -31.71 9.99
N MET A 132 -7.62 -32.54 10.76
CA MET A 132 -7.26 -33.92 11.11
C MET A 132 -8.20 -34.45 12.21
N ALA A 133 -9.37 -34.94 11.77
CA ALA A 133 -10.12 -35.95 12.48
C ALA A 133 -10.85 -36.80 11.42
N ALA A 134 -10.18 -37.88 11.00
CA ALA A 134 -10.76 -39.09 10.46
C ALA A 134 -9.73 -40.21 10.62
#